data_AF-A0A1N6XH74-F1
#
_entry.id   AF-A0A1N6XH74-F1
#
_cell.length_a   1.000
_cell.length_b   1.000
_cell.length_c   1.000
_cell.angle_alpha   90.00
_cell.angle_beta   90.00
_cell.angle_gamma   90.00
#
_symmetry.space_group_name_H-M   'P 1'
#
loop_
_entity.id
_entity.type
_entity.pdbx_description
1 polymer ?
#
loop_
_entity_poly.entity_id
_entity_poly.type
_entity_poly.pdbx_seq_one_letter_code
_entity_poly.pdbx_strand_id
1 'polypeptide(L)' 'MKLIRSVAWYACGAVLLGALGGCEVVKPYQKTLLNEEEMKLSARKIEAFETNFQSYREGASGANGGKVGGGCGCN' A
#
# COMPACT_ATOMS: atom_id res chain seq x y z
N MET A 1 4.79 37.31 6.51
CA MET A 1 5.30 36.04 7.07
C MET A 1 4.26 35.20 7.82
N LYS A 2 3.48 35.77 8.77
CA LYS A 2 2.44 35.02 9.52
C LYS A 2 1.26 34.52 8.67
N LEU A 3 0.88 35.28 7.64
CA LEU A 3 -0.21 34.92 6.71
C LEU A 3 0.15 33.74 5.79
N ILE A 4 1.40 33.67 5.33
CA ILE A 4 1.88 32.58 4.46
C ILE A 4 1.95 31.26 5.23
N ARG A 5 2.41 31.27 6.50
CA ARG A 5 2.44 30.08 7.36
C ARG A 5 1.04 29.56 7.70
N SER A 6 0.08 30.44 7.94
CA SER A 6 -1.30 30.05 8.23
C SER A 6 -2.01 29.47 7.01
N VAL A 7 -1.84 30.09 5.82
CA VAL A 7 -2.36 29.54 4.56
C VAL A 7 -1.73 28.18 4.24
N ALA A 8 -0.42 28.01 4.47
CA ALA A 8 0.25 26.71 4.29
C ALA A 8 -0.30 25.62 5.23
N TRP A 9 -0.66 25.98 6.46
CA TRP A 9 -1.25 25.04 7.42
C TRP A 9 -2.66 24.61 7.03
N TYR A 10 -3.50 25.55 6.60
CA TYR A 10 -4.84 25.22 6.10
C TYR A 10 -4.80 24.40 4.81
N ALA A 11 -3.87 24.69 3.90
CA ALA A 11 -3.68 23.92 2.67
C ALA A 11 -3.22 22.47 2.98
N CYS A 12 -2.28 22.29 3.90
CA CYS A 12 -1.81 20.96 4.32
C CYS A 12 -2.94 20.16 5.01
N GLY A 13 -3.74 20.81 5.85
CA GLY A 13 -4.90 20.19 6.49
C GLY A 13 -5.98 19.73 5.49
N ALA A 14 -6.24 20.53 4.45
CA ALA A 14 -7.21 20.18 3.41
C ALA A 14 -6.74 18.99 2.56
N VAL A 15 -5.45 18.91 2.23
CA VAL A 15 -4.86 17.77 1.50
C VAL A 15 -4.94 16.48 2.31
N LEU A 16 -4.65 16.54 3.61
CA LEU A 16 -4.73 15.37 4.51
C LEU A 16 -6.16 14.85 4.65
N LEU A 17 -7.17 15.72 4.68
CA LEU A 17 -8.57 15.30 4.75
C LEU A 17 -9.05 14.57 3.49
N GLY A 18 -8.57 14.99 2.31
CA GLY A 18 -8.95 14.38 1.03
C GLY A 18 -8.40 12.97 0.81
N ALA A 19 -7.32 12.59 1.49
CA ALA A 19 -6.65 11.30 1.30
C ALA A 19 -7.40 10.09 1.92
N LEU A 20 -8.44 10.33 2.71
CA LEU A 20 -9.16 9.28 3.46
C LEU A 20 -10.32 8.63 2.69
N GLY A 21 -10.62 9.08 1.46
CA GLY A 21 -11.82 8.68 0.70
C GLY A 21 -11.80 7.31 0.00
N GLY A 22 -10.80 6.46 0.24
CA GLY A 22 -10.58 5.23 -0.54
C GLY A 22 -11.26 3.95 -0.02
N CYS A 23 -11.91 3.98 1.15
CA CYS A 23 -12.44 2.75 1.77
C CYS A 23 -13.88 2.47 1.34
N GLU A 24 -14.10 1.32 0.69
CA GLU A 24 -15.44 0.83 0.30
C GLU A 24 -15.81 -0.44 1.10
N VAL A 25 -17.11 -0.59 1.40
CA VAL A 25 -17.63 -1.78 2.11
C VAL A 25 -17.85 -2.92 1.10
N VAL A 26 -17.09 -4.00 1.26
CA VAL A 26 -17.21 -5.20 0.42
C VAL A 26 -18.43 -6.03 0.81
N LYS A 27 -19.19 -6.48 -0.18
CA LYS A 27 -20.38 -7.32 0.01
C LYS A 27 -19.99 -8.67 0.63
N PRO A 28 -20.81 -9.27 1.50
CA PRO A 28 -20.42 -10.44 2.29
C PRO A 28 -19.97 -11.65 1.44
N TYR A 29 -20.58 -11.88 0.28
CA TYR A 29 -20.21 -12.98 -0.61
C TYR A 29 -18.90 -12.76 -1.38
N GLN A 30 -18.41 -11.52 -1.50
CA GLN A 30 -17.11 -11.23 -2.11
C GLN A 30 -15.95 -11.45 -1.14
N LYS A 31 -16.24 -11.55 0.16
CA LYS A 31 -15.22 -11.78 1.19
C LYS A 31 -14.57 -13.15 1.09
N THR A 32 -15.22 -14.13 0.45
CA THR A 32 -14.62 -15.44 0.19
C THR A 32 -13.47 -15.31 -0.79
N LEU A 33 -13.62 -14.51 -1.85
CA LEU A 33 -12.58 -14.24 -2.85
C LEU A 33 -11.35 -13.56 -2.20
N LEU A 34 -11.58 -12.63 -1.27
CA LEU A 34 -10.51 -11.96 -0.52
C LEU A 34 -9.75 -12.89 0.44
N ASN A 35 -10.37 -14.00 0.86
CA ASN A 35 -9.76 -14.98 1.76
C ASN A 35 -9.05 -16.11 1.00
N GLU A 36 -9.02 -16.07 -0.34
CA GLU A 36 -8.31 -17.06 -1.14
C GLU A 36 -6.79 -16.97 -0.93
N GLU A 37 -6.10 -18.09 -1.16
CA GLU A 37 -4.65 -18.16 -0.94
C GLU A 37 -3.87 -17.20 -1.83
N GLU A 38 -4.38 -16.92 -3.03
CA GLU A 38 -3.80 -15.97 -3.98
C GLU A 38 -3.89 -14.51 -3.52
N MET A 39 -4.87 -14.16 -2.67
CA MET A 39 -5.03 -12.80 -2.14
C MET A 39 -4.21 -12.56 -0.87
N LYS A 40 -3.43 -13.56 -0.42
CA LYS A 40 -2.48 -13.37 0.68
C LYS A 40 -1.34 -12.48 0.21
N LEU A 41 -1.06 -11.44 0.96
CA LEU A 41 0.07 -10.54 0.71
C LEU A 41 1.43 -11.25 0.78
N SER A 42 1.54 -12.43 1.42
CA SER A 42 2.79 -13.16 1.48
C SER A 42 3.12 -13.84 0.15
N ALA A 43 4.33 -13.60 -0.36
CA ALA A 43 4.85 -14.32 -1.53
C ALA A 43 4.82 -15.84 -1.32
N ARG A 44 4.47 -16.58 -2.39
CA ARG A 44 4.54 -18.05 -2.36
C ARG A 44 6.00 -18.48 -2.28
N LYS A 45 6.23 -19.67 -1.72
CA LYS A 45 7.59 -20.26 -1.64
C LYS A 45 8.25 -20.39 -3.02
N ILE A 46 7.46 -20.65 -4.07
CA ILE A 46 7.96 -20.81 -5.44
C ILE A 46 8.38 -19.48 -6.09
N GLU A 47 7.78 -18.37 -5.66
CA GLU A 47 8.04 -17.01 -6.17
C GLU A 47 9.32 -16.38 -5.57
N ALA A 48 10.01 -17.09 -4.67
CA ALA A 48 11.24 -16.63 -4.05
C ALA A 48 12.34 -16.32 -5.07
N PHE A 49 12.45 -17.09 -6.16
CA PHE A 49 13.46 -16.85 -7.19
C PHE A 49 13.17 -15.59 -8.01
N GLU A 50 11.90 -15.41 -8.41
CA GLU A 50 11.46 -14.25 -9.20
C GLU A 50 11.55 -12.96 -8.39
N THR A 51 11.10 -12.98 -7.13
CA THR A 51 11.23 -11.84 -6.22
C THR A 51 12.67 -11.48 -5.96
N ASN A 52 13.56 -12.46 -5.73
CA ASN A 52 15.00 -12.18 -5.61
C ASN A 52 15.56 -11.54 -6.88
N PHE A 53 15.20 -12.03 -8.06
CA PHE A 53 15.64 -11.45 -9.32
C PHE A 53 15.19 -9.98 -9.49
N GLN A 54 13.92 -9.69 -9.22
CA GLN A 54 13.36 -8.34 -9.29
C GLN A 54 13.99 -7.42 -8.23
N SER A 55 14.20 -7.91 -7.01
CA SER A 55 14.87 -7.14 -5.96
C SER A 55 16.33 -6.83 -6.30
N TYR A 56 17.09 -7.81 -6.80
CA TYR A 56 18.49 -7.58 -7.15
C TYR A 56 18.68 -6.70 -8.39
N ARG A 57 17.82 -6.83 -9.40
CA ARG A 57 17.99 -6.13 -10.68
C ARG A 57 17.26 -4.79 -10.73
N GLU A 58 16.10 -4.70 -10.11
CA GLU A 58 15.18 -3.54 -10.22
C GLU A 58 15.04 -2.82 -8.88
N GLY A 59 15.66 -3.31 -7.80
CA GLY A 59 15.49 -2.75 -6.47
C GLY A 59 14.06 -2.91 -5.94
N ALA A 60 13.27 -3.80 -6.53
CA ALA A 60 11.87 -3.96 -6.18
C ALA A 60 11.74 -4.50 -4.75
N SER A 61 11.04 -3.74 -3.89
CA SER A 61 10.58 -4.18 -2.57
C SER A 61 9.05 -4.08 -2.54
N GLY A 62 8.39 -5.24 -2.64
CA GLY A 62 6.94 -5.32 -2.79
C GLY A 62 6.18 -5.34 -1.45
N ALA A 63 4.87 -5.12 -1.53
CA ALA A 63 3.92 -5.16 -0.41
C ALA A 63 3.66 -6.59 0.10
N ASN A 64 4.69 -7.33 0.48
CA ASN A 64 4.60 -8.76 0.80
C ASN A 64 4.04 -9.07 2.20
N GLY A 65 3.43 -8.08 2.88
CA GLY A 65 2.83 -8.23 4.22
C GLY A 65 3.82 -8.54 5.37
N GLY A 66 5.13 -8.64 5.09
CA GLY A 66 6.19 -8.91 6.06
C GLY A 66 7.03 -7.69 6.43
N LYS A 67 7.99 -7.83 7.36
CA LYS A 67 8.81 -6.71 7.87
C LYS A 67 9.65 -6.00 6.79
N VAL A 68 10.01 -6.71 5.73
CA VAL A 68 10.81 -6.23 4.59
C VAL A 68 9.93 -5.68 3.45
N GLY A 69 8.61 -5.90 3.51
CA GLY A 69 7.65 -5.56 2.46
C GLY A 69 6.31 -5.06 2.99
N GLY A 70 6.28 -4.43 4.16
CA GLY A 70 5.06 -3.98 4.83
C GLY A 70 4.62 -2.57 4.44
N GLY A 71 5.01 -2.11 3.23
CA GLY A 71 4.72 -0.76 2.74
C GLY A 71 3.36 -0.67 2.04
N CYS A 72 2.88 0.55 1.83
CA CYS A 72 1.65 0.91 1.11
C CYS A 72 1.63 0.53 -0.39
N GLY A 73 2.55 -0.32 -0.86
CA GLY A 73 2.59 -0.81 -2.24
C GLY A 73 2.99 0.23 -3.29
N CYS A 74 3.48 1.40 -2.88
CA CYS A 74 4.05 2.38 -3.80
C CYS A 74 5.49 1.97 -4.15
N ASN A 75 5.66 1.26 -5.27
CA ASN A 75 6.85 1.49 -6.10
C ASN A 75 6.61 2.76 -6.92
#